data_AF-A0A3B0SYF7-F1
#
_entry.id   AF-A0A3B0SYF7-F1
#
_cell.length_a   1.000
_cell.length_b   1.000
_cell.length_c   1.000
_cell.angle_alpha   90.00
_cell.angle_beta   90.00
_cell.angle_gamma   90.00
#
_symmetry.space_group_name_H-M   'P 1'
#
loop_
_entity.id
_entity.type
_entity.pdbx_description
1 polymer ?
#
loop_
_entity_poly.entity_id
_entity_poly.type
_entity_poly.pdbx_seq_one_letter_code
_entity_poly.pdbx_strand_id
1 'polypeptide(L)'
;REAVDFLRYYAAHAPEAAPVGVFTCISPWNFPLAIFTGQIAAALAAGNAVLSKPAEQTPLTAHLAISLMHKAGVPRAALQLLPGAGDVGAALTSDARAGGVCFTGSTATAMKIRATMAANMAPGAPLIAETGGLNAMIVDSTALPEQAVQAILESAFPSAGQRCSALRCLYVQEDIAEGFTDMLTGAMDALCVGQPWQIATDCGPVIDAAAHKTIADHIATARAEGRLIHALNTPETGTFIAPSLIRVTGIADMTREIFGPVLHIATFKSGELDQVIEAINNTGYGLTFGLMTRIDDRVQYVTERMRVGNMYINRNQIGAVVGSQPFGGEGLSGTGPKAGGPHYLRRFTTSPAPVAGRAWPDEMPLTELQTVVETANSSDHPPPQALVLPGPTGESNRLTAQPREAVLCLGPGAEVATAQAKAITELGGVAVRATGHIPPQVLQSLTGISGALFWGDEAPARAYATALSERHGPILPLITGLPDAGHVLYERHVCVDTTAAGGNAALLGGLS
;
A
#
# COMPACT_ATOMS: atom_id res chain seq x y z
N ARG A 1 3.08 -5.67 19.40
CA ARG A 1 3.10 -4.19 19.59
C ARG A 1 2.14 -3.55 18.60
N GLU A 2 2.41 -3.63 17.30
CA GLU A 2 1.57 -3.06 16.23
C GLU A 2 0.05 -3.28 16.39
N ALA A 3 -0.41 -4.50 16.72
CA ALA A 3 -1.84 -4.77 16.99
C ALA A 3 -2.42 -3.91 18.15
N VAL A 4 -1.65 -3.73 19.22
CA VAL A 4 -2.02 -2.89 20.38
C VAL A 4 -2.01 -1.41 19.98
N ASP A 5 -1.04 -1.02 19.16
CA ASP A 5 -0.92 0.36 18.70
C ASP A 5 -2.10 0.72 17.80
N PHE A 6 -2.54 -0.17 16.88
CA PHE A 6 -3.79 0.01 16.11
C PHE A 6 -5.01 0.17 17.01
N LEU A 7 -5.19 -0.72 17.99
CA LEU A 7 -6.34 -0.65 18.91
C LEU A 7 -6.40 0.70 19.64
N ARG A 8 -5.27 1.15 20.18
CA ARG A 8 -5.18 2.41 20.92
C ARG A 8 -5.31 3.62 20.01
N TYR A 9 -4.64 3.60 18.87
CA TYR A 9 -4.68 4.70 17.90
C TYR A 9 -6.09 4.92 17.38
N TYR A 10 -6.78 3.86 16.94
CA TYR A 10 -8.14 4.01 16.42
C TYR A 10 -9.17 4.33 17.51
N ALA A 11 -9.01 3.80 18.72
CA ALA A 11 -9.85 4.21 19.85
C ALA A 11 -9.74 5.71 20.14
N ALA A 12 -8.54 6.29 20.04
CA ALA A 12 -8.30 7.72 20.27
C ALA A 12 -8.81 8.62 19.13
N HIS A 13 -9.10 8.06 17.95
CA HIS A 13 -9.51 8.81 16.75
C HIS A 13 -10.90 8.39 16.23
N ALA A 14 -11.68 7.66 17.05
CA ALA A 14 -13.00 7.17 16.66
C ALA A 14 -13.88 8.32 16.14
N PRO A 15 -14.46 8.19 14.92
CA PRO A 15 -15.26 9.26 14.33
C PRO A 15 -16.65 9.33 14.98
N GLU A 16 -17.25 10.53 14.95
CA GLU A 16 -18.66 10.72 15.32
C GLU A 16 -19.63 10.52 14.14
N ALA A 17 -19.10 10.36 12.93
CA ALA A 17 -19.90 10.15 11.73
C ALA A 17 -20.60 8.78 11.72
N ALA A 18 -21.72 8.69 11.01
CA ALA A 18 -22.49 7.45 10.93
C ALA A 18 -21.67 6.31 10.28
N PRO A 19 -21.76 5.07 10.80
CA PRO A 19 -21.08 3.92 10.23
C PRO A 19 -21.66 3.51 8.88
N VAL A 20 -20.85 2.81 8.08
CA VAL A 20 -21.29 2.08 6.87
C VAL A 20 -22.28 0.96 7.19
N GLY A 21 -22.19 0.35 8.37
CA GLY A 21 -23.08 -0.71 8.84
C GLY A 21 -22.31 -2.01 9.07
N VAL A 22 -22.30 -2.92 8.09
CA VAL A 22 -21.52 -4.17 8.16
C VAL A 22 -20.29 -4.06 7.27
N PHE A 23 -19.11 -4.35 7.82
CA PHE A 23 -17.85 -4.35 7.09
C PHE A 23 -17.22 -5.74 7.07
N THR A 24 -16.79 -6.17 5.89
CA THR A 24 -16.04 -7.43 5.73
C THR A 24 -14.54 -7.15 5.81
N CYS A 25 -13.84 -7.75 6.76
CA CYS A 25 -12.39 -7.63 6.92
C CYS A 25 -11.70 -8.94 6.50
N ILE A 26 -10.90 -8.89 5.44
CA ILE A 26 -10.14 -10.03 4.90
C ILE A 26 -8.65 -9.75 5.07
N SER A 27 -7.98 -10.55 5.89
CA SER A 27 -6.59 -10.31 6.29
C SER A 27 -5.62 -11.36 5.75
N PRO A 28 -4.33 -11.02 5.59
CA PRO A 28 -3.30 -11.91 5.07
C PRO A 28 -2.71 -12.78 6.19
N TRP A 29 -1.90 -13.77 5.81
CA TRP A 29 -1.22 -14.68 6.73
C TRP A 29 0.08 -14.13 7.29
N ASN A 30 0.70 -13.15 6.64
CA ASN A 30 2.05 -12.69 6.99
C ASN A 30 2.08 -11.72 8.18
N PHE A 31 0.99 -11.01 8.44
CA PHE A 31 0.74 -10.27 9.68
C PHE A 31 -0.57 -10.74 10.30
N PRO A 32 -0.63 -11.99 10.79
CA PRO A 32 -1.88 -12.68 11.11
C PRO A 32 -2.55 -12.15 12.38
N LEU A 33 -1.84 -11.32 13.14
CA LEU A 33 -2.37 -10.62 14.30
C LEU A 33 -2.51 -9.12 14.05
N ALA A 34 -1.45 -8.46 13.56
CA ALA A 34 -1.40 -7.00 13.47
C ALA A 34 -2.39 -6.44 12.43
N ILE A 35 -2.28 -6.85 11.17
CA ILE A 35 -3.20 -6.39 10.11
C ILE A 35 -4.63 -6.87 10.39
N PHE A 36 -4.79 -8.13 10.79
CA PHE A 36 -6.10 -8.68 11.20
C PHE A 36 -6.77 -7.80 12.27
N THR A 37 -6.05 -7.47 13.34
CA THR A 37 -6.55 -6.61 14.41
C THR A 37 -6.81 -5.19 13.93
N GLY A 38 -5.91 -4.62 13.12
CA GLY A 38 -6.01 -3.24 12.64
C GLY A 38 -7.26 -3.00 11.79
N GLN A 39 -7.55 -3.88 10.83
CA GLN A 39 -8.75 -3.78 9.99
C GLN A 39 -10.04 -3.85 10.83
N ILE A 40 -10.11 -4.83 11.74
CA ILE A 40 -11.28 -5.04 12.60
C ILE A 40 -11.46 -3.87 13.57
N ALA A 41 -10.37 -3.42 14.20
CA ALA A 41 -10.40 -2.32 15.16
C ALA A 41 -10.86 -1.02 14.51
N ALA A 42 -10.43 -0.74 13.27
CA ALA A 42 -10.86 0.45 12.53
C ALA A 42 -12.37 0.42 12.24
N ALA A 43 -12.87 -0.71 11.72
CA ALA A 43 -14.30 -0.87 11.42
C ALA A 43 -15.17 -0.76 12.68
N LEU A 44 -14.79 -1.44 13.78
CA LEU A 44 -15.49 -1.37 15.06
C LEU A 44 -15.45 0.03 15.66
N ALA A 45 -14.29 0.71 15.63
CA ALA A 45 -14.13 2.06 16.17
C ALA A 45 -15.00 3.09 15.42
N ALA A 46 -15.23 2.89 14.12
CA ALA A 46 -16.16 3.68 13.33
C ALA A 46 -17.64 3.28 13.51
N GLY A 47 -17.95 2.32 14.38
CA GLY A 47 -19.32 1.90 14.70
C GLY A 47 -19.90 0.78 13.84
N ASN A 48 -19.08 0.10 13.03
CA ASN A 48 -19.54 -0.98 12.15
C ASN A 48 -19.57 -2.34 12.86
N ALA A 49 -20.49 -3.21 12.48
CA ALA A 49 -20.36 -4.64 12.73
C ALA A 49 -19.37 -5.26 11.74
N VAL A 50 -18.64 -6.29 12.15
CA VAL A 50 -17.53 -6.86 11.39
C VAL A 50 -17.69 -8.35 11.13
N LEU A 51 -17.55 -8.73 9.86
CA LEU A 51 -17.35 -10.11 9.43
C LEU A 51 -15.86 -10.28 9.13
N SER A 52 -15.15 -11.02 9.99
CA SER A 52 -13.70 -11.20 9.89
C SER A 52 -13.34 -12.55 9.25
N LYS A 53 -12.58 -12.50 8.17
CA LYS A 53 -12.09 -13.67 7.42
C LYS A 53 -10.56 -13.66 7.42
N PRO A 54 -9.88 -14.47 8.24
CA PRO A 54 -8.43 -14.57 8.20
C PRO A 54 -7.95 -15.42 7.02
N ALA A 55 -6.67 -15.31 6.67
CA ALA A 55 -6.01 -16.25 5.77
C ALA A 55 -6.07 -17.68 6.34
N GLU A 56 -6.25 -18.67 5.46
CA GLU A 56 -6.44 -20.09 5.82
C GLU A 56 -5.21 -20.70 6.50
N GLN A 57 -4.02 -20.12 6.28
CA GLN A 57 -2.78 -20.57 6.91
C GLN A 57 -2.67 -20.17 8.39
N THR A 58 -3.44 -19.18 8.86
CA THR A 58 -3.26 -18.59 10.21
C THR A 58 -4.55 -18.43 11.06
N PRO A 59 -5.50 -19.39 11.04
CA PRO A 59 -6.80 -19.23 11.70
C PRO A 59 -6.71 -19.23 13.23
N LEU A 60 -5.70 -19.88 13.82
CA LEU A 60 -5.56 -20.01 15.27
C LEU A 60 -5.23 -18.66 15.93
N THR A 61 -4.33 -17.88 15.32
CA THR A 61 -3.99 -16.53 15.79
C THR A 61 -5.21 -15.61 15.73
N ALA A 62 -5.97 -15.68 14.64
CA ALA A 62 -7.21 -14.93 14.49
C ALA A 62 -8.27 -15.34 15.53
N HIS A 63 -8.44 -16.64 15.78
CA HIS A 63 -9.34 -17.15 16.82
C HIS A 63 -9.00 -16.62 18.21
N LEU A 64 -7.70 -16.61 18.57
CA LEU A 64 -7.24 -16.05 19.83
C LEU A 64 -7.53 -14.54 19.92
N ALA A 65 -7.24 -13.78 18.86
CA ALA A 65 -7.51 -12.34 18.81
C ALA A 65 -9.00 -12.01 19.01
N ILE A 66 -9.89 -12.69 18.30
CA ILE A 66 -11.35 -12.51 18.43
C ILE A 66 -11.83 -12.89 19.83
N SER A 67 -11.32 -13.98 20.39
CA SER A 67 -11.66 -14.41 21.76
C SER A 67 -11.28 -13.34 22.80
N LEU A 68 -10.13 -12.69 22.61
CA LEU A 68 -9.69 -11.57 23.45
C LEU A 68 -10.56 -10.32 23.25
N MET A 69 -10.95 -9.99 22.02
CA MET A 69 -11.86 -8.86 21.73
C MET A 69 -13.23 -9.06 22.38
N HIS A 70 -13.79 -10.27 22.33
CA HIS A 70 -15.03 -10.58 23.05
C HIS A 70 -14.86 -10.49 24.57
N LYS A 71 -13.75 -10.98 25.11
CA LYS A 71 -13.43 -10.83 26.53
C LYS A 71 -13.29 -9.36 26.94
N ALA A 72 -12.81 -8.50 26.04
CA ALA A 72 -12.69 -7.06 26.24
C ALA A 72 -14.04 -6.32 26.11
N GLY A 73 -15.12 -6.99 25.71
CA GLY A 73 -16.48 -6.43 25.67
C GLY A 73 -17.08 -6.23 24.29
N VAL A 74 -16.38 -6.58 23.20
CA VAL A 74 -16.97 -6.49 21.85
C VAL A 74 -18.13 -7.49 21.71
N PRO A 75 -19.36 -7.03 21.43
CA PRO A 75 -20.52 -7.91 21.33
C PRO A 75 -20.34 -8.98 20.24
N ARG A 76 -20.76 -10.22 20.51
CA ARG A 76 -20.71 -11.33 19.54
C ARG A 76 -21.51 -11.05 18.28
N ALA A 77 -22.60 -10.29 18.38
CA ALA A 77 -23.39 -9.88 17.23
C ALA A 77 -22.65 -8.87 16.33
N ALA A 78 -21.73 -8.08 16.91
CA ALA A 78 -20.97 -7.05 16.21
C ALA A 78 -19.63 -7.55 15.63
N LEU A 79 -19.14 -8.73 16.04
CA LEU A 79 -17.88 -9.28 15.55
C LEU A 79 -17.99 -10.78 15.38
N GLN A 80 -17.89 -11.26 14.14
CA GLN A 80 -17.96 -12.68 13.81
C GLN A 80 -16.68 -13.14 13.10
N LEU A 81 -16.18 -14.31 13.47
CA LEU A 81 -15.03 -14.96 12.84
C LEU A 81 -15.52 -16.02 11.87
N LEU A 82 -15.07 -15.94 10.63
CA LEU A 82 -15.46 -16.82 9.53
C LEU A 82 -14.20 -17.45 8.89
N PRO A 83 -13.59 -18.48 9.51
CA PRO A 83 -12.47 -19.18 8.92
C PRO A 83 -12.90 -19.91 7.65
N GLY A 84 -12.02 -19.98 6.66
CA GLY A 84 -12.27 -20.69 5.42
C GLY A 84 -11.29 -20.27 4.32
N ALA A 85 -11.46 -20.83 3.13
CA ALA A 85 -10.61 -20.55 1.99
C ALA A 85 -11.15 -19.34 1.19
N GLY A 86 -10.81 -19.28 -0.10
CA GLY A 86 -11.26 -18.21 -1.00
C GLY A 86 -12.77 -18.20 -1.24
N ASP A 87 -13.45 -19.33 -1.08
CA ASP A 87 -14.90 -19.49 -1.22
C ASP A 87 -15.68 -18.68 -0.17
N VAL A 88 -15.25 -18.73 1.10
CA VAL A 88 -15.82 -17.90 2.17
C VAL A 88 -15.57 -16.41 1.89
N GLY A 89 -14.38 -16.05 1.42
CA GLY A 89 -14.08 -14.68 0.99
C GLY A 89 -15.02 -14.20 -0.12
N ALA A 90 -15.19 -14.99 -1.16
CA ALA A 90 -16.06 -14.69 -2.30
C ALA A 90 -17.54 -14.54 -1.89
N ALA A 91 -18.04 -15.40 -1.01
CA ALA A 91 -19.39 -15.31 -0.47
C ALA A 91 -19.61 -14.01 0.31
N LEU A 92 -18.62 -13.59 1.13
CA LEU A 92 -18.72 -12.35 1.89
C LEU A 92 -18.67 -11.09 1.00
N THR A 93 -17.86 -11.11 -0.05
CA THR A 93 -17.73 -9.97 -0.97
C THR A 93 -18.85 -9.88 -2.01
N SER A 94 -19.69 -10.90 -2.11
CA SER A 94 -20.89 -10.90 -2.98
C SER A 94 -22.19 -10.66 -2.22
N ASP A 95 -22.15 -10.54 -0.89
CA ASP A 95 -23.34 -10.28 -0.09
C ASP A 95 -23.72 -8.79 -0.12
N ALA A 96 -24.86 -8.47 -0.73
CA ALA A 96 -25.36 -7.10 -0.86
C ALA A 96 -25.67 -6.41 0.49
N ARG A 97 -25.73 -7.16 1.60
CA ARG A 97 -25.95 -6.61 2.95
C ARG A 97 -24.67 -6.07 3.58
N ALA A 98 -23.49 -6.47 3.08
CA ALA A 98 -22.25 -5.83 3.48
C ALA A 98 -22.21 -4.42 2.89
N GLY A 99 -21.77 -3.45 3.69
CA GLY A 99 -21.65 -2.06 3.27
C GLY A 99 -20.26 -1.73 2.71
N GLY A 100 -19.23 -2.53 3.01
CA GLY A 100 -17.86 -2.32 2.51
C GLY A 100 -16.91 -3.47 2.81
N VAL A 101 -15.72 -3.42 2.21
CA VAL A 101 -14.69 -4.46 2.34
C VAL A 101 -13.33 -3.82 2.65
N CYS A 102 -12.65 -4.33 3.67
CA CYS A 102 -11.25 -4.04 3.96
C CYS A 102 -10.44 -5.29 3.69
N PHE A 103 -9.56 -5.22 2.69
CA PHE A 103 -8.77 -6.35 2.20
C PHE A 103 -7.29 -6.01 2.29
N THR A 104 -6.49 -6.99 2.71
CA THR A 104 -5.04 -6.95 2.51
C THR A 104 -4.55 -8.29 1.99
N GLY A 105 -3.82 -8.28 0.86
CA GLY A 105 -3.35 -9.49 0.19
C GLY A 105 -2.83 -9.22 -1.22
N SER A 106 -2.96 -10.17 -2.14
CA SER A 106 -2.41 -10.00 -3.50
C SER A 106 -3.28 -9.09 -4.38
N THR A 107 -2.64 -8.35 -5.30
CA THR A 107 -3.32 -7.51 -6.30
C THR A 107 -4.33 -8.30 -7.11
N ALA A 108 -3.98 -9.53 -7.53
CA ALA A 108 -4.88 -10.41 -8.27
C ALA A 108 -6.16 -10.75 -7.49
N THR A 109 -6.08 -10.90 -6.17
CA THR A 109 -7.26 -11.16 -5.32
C THR A 109 -8.07 -9.90 -5.12
N ALA A 110 -7.43 -8.75 -4.91
CA ALA A 110 -8.11 -7.46 -4.79
C ALA A 110 -8.93 -7.13 -6.06
N MET A 111 -8.41 -7.43 -7.26
CA MET A 111 -9.15 -7.25 -8.51
C MET A 111 -10.39 -8.14 -8.61
N LYS A 112 -10.29 -9.41 -8.17
CA LYS A 112 -11.45 -10.32 -8.12
C LYS A 112 -12.51 -9.84 -7.12
N ILE A 113 -12.08 -9.37 -5.96
CA ILE A 113 -12.96 -8.78 -4.94
C ILE A 113 -13.67 -7.57 -5.53
N ARG A 114 -12.95 -6.63 -6.15
CA ARG A 114 -13.50 -5.44 -6.80
C ARG A 114 -14.59 -5.79 -7.82
N ALA A 115 -14.32 -6.72 -8.74
CA ALA A 115 -15.29 -7.16 -9.74
C ALA A 115 -16.55 -7.78 -9.09
N THR A 116 -16.35 -8.59 -8.04
CA THR A 116 -17.45 -9.22 -7.29
C THR A 116 -18.30 -8.16 -6.57
N MET A 117 -17.67 -7.16 -5.94
CA MET A 117 -18.37 -6.07 -5.28
C MET A 117 -19.17 -5.23 -6.28
N ALA A 118 -18.57 -4.85 -7.42
CA ALA A 118 -19.25 -4.06 -8.45
C ALA A 118 -20.51 -4.76 -8.99
N ALA A 119 -20.49 -6.09 -9.11
CA ALA A 119 -21.64 -6.86 -9.55
C ALA A 119 -22.75 -6.98 -8.50
N ASN A 120 -22.41 -7.09 -7.22
CA ASN A 120 -23.37 -7.56 -6.20
C ASN A 120 -23.66 -6.56 -5.07
N MET A 121 -22.71 -5.71 -4.68
CA MET A 121 -22.87 -4.75 -3.59
C MET A 121 -23.45 -3.43 -4.09
N ALA A 122 -23.69 -2.48 -3.18
CA ALA A 122 -24.00 -1.10 -3.55
C ALA A 122 -22.84 -0.52 -4.40
N PRO A 123 -23.11 0.20 -5.52
CA PRO A 123 -22.07 0.63 -6.46
C PRO A 123 -20.94 1.49 -5.87
N GLY A 124 -21.20 2.23 -4.79
CA GLY A 124 -20.20 3.01 -4.06
C GLY A 124 -19.72 2.38 -2.76
N ALA A 125 -19.95 1.08 -2.55
CA ALA A 125 -19.46 0.38 -1.36
C ALA A 125 -17.92 0.48 -1.28
N PRO A 126 -17.35 1.02 -0.20
CA PRO A 126 -15.91 1.22 -0.10
C PRO A 126 -15.15 -0.11 -0.13
N LEU A 127 -14.13 -0.16 -0.98
CA LEU A 127 -13.06 -1.15 -0.93
C LEU A 127 -11.78 -0.47 -0.47
N ILE A 128 -11.29 -0.84 0.71
CA ILE A 128 -9.93 -0.51 1.16
C ILE A 128 -9.10 -1.74 0.82
N ALA A 129 -8.27 -1.67 -0.22
CA ALA A 129 -7.39 -2.75 -0.62
C ALA A 129 -5.93 -2.33 -0.48
N GLU A 130 -5.21 -2.96 0.45
CA GLU A 130 -3.76 -2.85 0.56
C GLU A 130 -3.12 -4.09 -0.09
N THR A 131 -2.25 -3.87 -1.08
CA THR A 131 -1.71 -4.93 -1.93
C THR A 131 -0.18 -4.96 -1.89
N GLY A 132 0.44 -5.78 -2.75
CA GLY A 132 1.88 -6.01 -2.76
C GLY A 132 2.71 -4.83 -3.25
N GLY A 133 4.03 -5.03 -3.34
CA GLY A 133 4.96 -4.01 -3.82
C GLY A 133 6.20 -4.63 -4.47
N LEU A 134 6.76 -3.91 -5.44
CA LEU A 134 8.13 -4.12 -5.92
C LEU A 134 9.03 -3.05 -5.30
N ASN A 135 9.32 -3.22 -4.01
CA ASN A 135 10.01 -2.20 -3.23
C ASN A 135 11.50 -2.13 -3.57
N ALA A 136 12.00 -0.92 -3.78
CA ALA A 136 13.38 -0.68 -4.13
C ALA A 136 14.16 0.00 -3.00
N MET A 137 15.48 -0.13 -3.01
CA MET A 137 16.39 0.71 -2.23
C MET A 137 17.52 1.19 -3.13
N ILE A 138 17.85 2.48 -3.06
CA ILE A 138 19.01 3.05 -3.75
C ILE A 138 20.12 3.29 -2.73
N VAL A 139 21.33 2.85 -3.04
CA VAL A 139 22.56 3.12 -2.28
C VAL A 139 23.54 3.84 -3.20
N ASP A 140 23.87 5.07 -2.86
CA ASP A 140 24.86 5.85 -3.60
C ASP A 140 26.26 5.77 -2.96
N SER A 141 27.27 6.30 -3.65
CA SER A 141 28.66 6.24 -3.20
C SER A 141 28.97 7.04 -1.92
N THR A 142 28.01 7.81 -1.41
CA THR A 142 28.17 8.61 -0.18
C THR A 142 27.65 7.91 1.06
N ALA A 143 26.83 6.86 0.89
CA ALA A 143 26.34 6.03 1.97
C ALA A 143 27.50 5.38 2.74
N LEU A 144 27.33 5.19 4.06
CA LEU A 144 28.24 4.35 4.83
C LEU A 144 27.93 2.87 4.52
N PRO A 145 28.86 2.09 3.94
CA PRO A 145 28.58 0.72 3.51
C PRO A 145 28.02 -0.17 4.61
N GLU A 146 28.56 -0.08 5.83
CA GLU A 146 28.14 -0.91 6.95
C GLU A 146 26.69 -0.63 7.37
N GLN A 147 26.29 0.64 7.44
CA GLN A 147 24.90 1.02 7.74
C GLN A 147 23.94 0.57 6.64
N ALA A 148 24.34 0.73 5.37
CA ALA A 148 23.54 0.32 4.23
C ALA A 148 23.37 -1.20 4.18
N VAL A 149 24.44 -1.98 4.35
CA VAL A 149 24.38 -3.45 4.40
C VAL A 149 23.48 -3.92 5.54
N GLN A 150 23.60 -3.34 6.74
CA GLN A 150 22.70 -3.66 7.85
C GLN A 150 21.23 -3.39 7.48
N ALA A 151 20.92 -2.20 6.97
CA ALA A 151 19.57 -1.82 6.57
C ALA A 151 19.00 -2.75 5.46
N ILE A 152 19.84 -3.19 4.53
CA ILE A 152 19.48 -4.11 3.45
C ILE A 152 19.14 -5.49 4.02
N LEU A 153 20.00 -6.06 4.87
CA LEU A 153 19.74 -7.36 5.50
C LEU A 153 18.42 -7.34 6.27
N GLU A 154 18.23 -6.32 7.12
CA GLU A 154 17.02 -6.12 7.91
C GLU A 154 15.78 -5.95 7.04
N SER A 155 15.89 -5.33 5.87
CA SER A 155 14.76 -5.09 4.98
C SER A 155 14.40 -6.28 4.09
N ALA A 156 15.37 -7.13 3.74
CA ALA A 156 15.18 -8.18 2.73
C ALA A 156 14.81 -9.54 3.34
N PHE A 157 15.43 -9.93 4.46
CA PHE A 157 15.46 -11.33 4.89
C PHE A 157 14.61 -11.68 6.14
N PRO A 158 14.49 -10.81 7.17
CA PRO A 158 13.64 -11.10 8.33
C PRO A 158 12.22 -11.50 7.93
N SER A 159 11.62 -12.41 8.71
CA SER A 159 10.31 -13.02 8.36
C SER A 159 10.34 -13.78 7.02
N ALA A 160 11.52 -14.26 6.61
CA ALA A 160 11.77 -14.88 5.30
C ALA A 160 11.37 -13.98 4.12
N GLY A 161 11.55 -12.66 4.24
CA GLY A 161 11.14 -11.69 3.22
C GLY A 161 9.63 -11.64 2.95
N GLN A 162 8.80 -12.23 3.81
CA GLN A 162 7.34 -12.31 3.66
C GLN A 162 6.64 -11.05 4.18
N ARG A 163 7.22 -9.87 3.93
CA ARG A 163 6.61 -8.57 4.24
C ARG A 163 6.25 -7.89 2.94
N CYS A 164 5.08 -7.25 2.89
CA CYS A 164 4.73 -6.40 1.75
C CYS A 164 5.73 -5.25 1.59
N SER A 165 6.37 -4.79 2.67
CA SER A 165 7.42 -3.78 2.70
C SER A 165 8.85 -4.31 2.48
N ALA A 166 9.04 -5.62 2.25
CA ALA A 166 10.40 -6.17 2.15
C ALA A 166 11.12 -5.61 0.92
N LEU A 167 12.43 -5.39 1.04
CA LEU A 167 13.29 -4.96 -0.06
C LEU A 167 13.35 -6.04 -1.14
N ARG A 168 12.95 -5.68 -2.37
CA ARG A 168 12.92 -6.60 -3.53
C ARG A 168 14.06 -6.32 -4.50
N CYS A 169 14.34 -5.05 -4.77
CA CYS A 169 15.35 -4.61 -5.73
C CYS A 169 16.29 -3.57 -5.11
N LEU A 170 17.55 -3.93 -4.95
CA LEU A 170 18.62 -3.05 -4.51
C LEU A 170 19.34 -2.46 -5.73
N TYR A 171 19.43 -1.14 -5.79
CA TYR A 171 20.25 -0.41 -6.74
C TYR A 171 21.49 0.12 -6.02
N VAL A 172 22.68 -0.27 -6.50
CA VAL A 172 23.97 0.19 -5.95
C VAL A 172 24.71 1.00 -7.00
N GLN A 173 25.23 2.17 -6.64
CA GLN A 173 26.02 2.97 -7.55
C GLN A 173 27.28 2.21 -7.99
N GLU A 174 27.57 2.20 -9.29
CA GLU A 174 28.62 1.37 -9.92
C GLU A 174 30.00 1.53 -9.25
N ASP A 175 30.36 2.74 -8.82
CA ASP A 175 31.65 3.07 -8.20
C ASP A 175 31.95 2.29 -6.91
N ILE A 176 30.92 1.81 -6.20
CA ILE A 176 31.07 1.07 -4.94
C ILE A 176 30.62 -0.40 -5.05
N ALA A 177 30.07 -0.81 -6.19
CA ALA A 177 29.27 -2.03 -6.28
C ALA A 177 30.04 -3.32 -5.95
N GLU A 178 31.30 -3.45 -6.37
CA GLU A 178 32.11 -4.65 -6.15
C GLU A 178 32.36 -4.89 -4.65
N GLY A 179 33.08 -3.98 -3.99
CA GLY A 179 33.37 -4.10 -2.55
C GLY A 179 32.11 -4.07 -1.67
N PHE A 180 31.07 -3.37 -2.10
CA PHE A 180 29.77 -3.38 -1.41
C PHE A 180 29.09 -4.75 -1.50
N THR A 181 29.14 -5.39 -2.66
CA THR A 181 28.57 -6.74 -2.85
C THR A 181 29.31 -7.77 -2.00
N ASP A 182 30.64 -7.68 -1.91
CA ASP A 182 31.44 -8.57 -1.06
C ASP A 182 31.09 -8.42 0.43
N MET A 183 30.92 -7.18 0.90
CA MET A 183 30.47 -6.92 2.27
C MET A 183 29.05 -7.47 2.51
N LEU A 184 28.14 -7.27 1.55
CA LEU A 184 26.77 -7.75 1.64
C LEU A 184 26.70 -9.27 1.72
N THR A 185 27.44 -10.00 0.88
CA THR A 185 27.44 -11.47 0.91
C THR A 185 28.11 -12.03 2.16
N GLY A 186 29.21 -11.41 2.63
CA GLY A 186 29.81 -11.78 3.91
C GLY A 186 28.89 -11.52 5.11
N ALA A 187 28.10 -10.45 5.08
CA ALA A 187 27.10 -10.18 6.10
C ALA A 187 25.89 -11.12 5.99
N MET A 188 25.50 -11.53 4.77
CA MET A 188 24.50 -12.58 4.57
C MET A 188 24.93 -13.90 5.21
N ASP A 189 26.21 -14.29 5.12
CA ASP A 189 26.74 -15.52 5.72
C ASP A 189 26.62 -15.57 7.25
N ALA A 190 26.44 -14.42 7.90
CA ALA A 190 26.21 -14.35 9.34
C ALA A 190 24.76 -14.66 9.75
N LEU A 191 23.82 -14.75 8.80
CA LEU A 191 22.41 -15.03 9.10
C LEU A 191 22.19 -16.50 9.46
N CYS A 192 21.44 -16.73 10.53
CA CYS A 192 21.01 -18.05 10.96
C CYS A 192 19.62 -18.37 10.41
N VAL A 193 19.55 -19.34 9.48
CA VAL A 193 18.29 -19.87 8.95
C VAL A 193 17.85 -21.05 9.81
N GLY A 194 16.64 -20.99 10.39
CA GLY A 194 16.24 -22.00 11.37
C GLY A 194 14.82 -21.88 11.91
N GLN A 195 14.55 -22.65 12.96
CA GLN A 195 13.23 -22.69 13.58
C GLN A 195 12.95 -21.41 14.38
N PRO A 196 11.78 -20.76 14.20
CA PRO A 196 11.52 -19.42 14.74
C PRO A 196 11.38 -19.36 16.27
N TRP A 197 11.28 -20.49 16.96
CA TRP A 197 11.29 -20.53 18.44
C TRP A 197 12.71 -20.50 19.03
N GLN A 198 13.75 -20.59 18.20
CA GLN A 198 15.14 -20.43 18.64
C GLN A 198 15.53 -18.96 18.57
N ILE A 199 16.02 -18.40 19.68
CA ILE A 199 16.41 -16.98 19.76
C ILE A 199 17.53 -16.62 18.77
N ALA A 200 18.36 -17.60 18.39
CA ALA A 200 19.46 -17.42 17.46
C ALA A 200 19.01 -17.44 15.98
N THR A 201 17.72 -17.62 15.68
CA THR A 201 17.23 -17.65 14.29
C THR A 201 16.90 -16.25 13.78
N ASP A 202 17.53 -15.86 12.68
CA ASP A 202 17.26 -14.59 11.99
C ASP A 202 16.20 -14.75 10.89
N CYS A 203 16.20 -15.90 10.20
CA CYS A 203 15.31 -16.20 9.09
C CYS A 203 14.58 -17.53 9.30
N GLY A 204 13.24 -17.46 9.41
CA GLY A 204 12.36 -18.61 9.56
C GLY A 204 11.94 -19.27 8.23
N PRO A 205 10.98 -20.20 8.26
CA PRO A 205 10.44 -20.82 7.06
C PRO A 205 9.47 -19.88 6.30
N VAL A 206 9.21 -20.20 5.04
CA VAL A 206 8.07 -19.65 4.31
C VAL A 206 6.78 -20.37 4.67
N ILE A 207 5.63 -19.70 4.48
CA ILE A 207 4.36 -20.08 5.08
C ILE A 207 3.85 -21.49 4.72
N ASP A 208 4.03 -21.91 3.47
CA ASP A 208 3.54 -23.20 2.96
C ASP A 208 4.36 -23.71 1.77
N ALA A 209 4.01 -24.92 1.32
CA ALA A 209 4.68 -25.59 0.21
C ALA A 209 4.49 -24.89 -1.14
N ALA A 210 3.38 -24.18 -1.35
CA ALA A 210 3.10 -23.47 -2.61
C ALA A 210 3.97 -22.21 -2.72
N ALA A 211 4.11 -21.47 -1.61
CA ALA A 211 5.06 -20.38 -1.49
C ALA A 211 6.49 -20.87 -1.70
N HIS A 212 6.89 -21.94 -1.00
CA HIS A 212 8.20 -22.57 -1.15
C HIS A 212 8.49 -22.92 -2.62
N LYS A 213 7.60 -23.66 -3.28
CA LYS A 213 7.78 -24.05 -4.68
C LYS A 213 7.98 -22.83 -5.58
N THR A 214 7.10 -21.83 -5.46
CA THR A 214 7.13 -20.62 -6.30
C THR A 214 8.45 -19.87 -6.18
N ILE A 215 9.01 -19.78 -4.97
CA ILE A 215 10.25 -19.06 -4.71
C ILE A 215 11.46 -19.92 -5.11
N ALA A 216 11.45 -21.21 -4.81
CA ALA A 216 12.49 -22.15 -5.20
C ALA A 216 12.66 -22.23 -6.72
N ASP A 217 11.55 -22.27 -7.47
CA ASP A 217 11.55 -22.26 -8.94
C ASP A 217 12.22 -20.97 -9.47
N HIS A 218 11.91 -19.81 -8.90
CA HIS A 218 12.51 -18.52 -9.28
C HIS A 218 14.04 -18.49 -9.05
N ILE A 219 14.50 -19.01 -7.90
CA ILE A 219 15.92 -19.12 -7.59
C ILE A 219 16.61 -20.12 -8.53
N ALA A 220 15.97 -21.25 -8.83
CA ALA A 220 16.51 -22.26 -9.73
C ALA A 220 16.68 -21.72 -11.17
N THR A 221 15.70 -20.96 -11.67
CA THR A 221 15.80 -20.25 -12.96
C THR A 221 16.97 -19.28 -12.95
N ALA A 222 17.10 -18.43 -11.93
CA ALA A 222 18.21 -17.49 -11.83
C ALA A 222 19.58 -18.19 -11.76
N ARG A 223 19.67 -19.34 -11.08
CA ARG A 223 20.89 -20.16 -11.04
C ARG A 223 21.23 -20.72 -12.42
N ALA A 224 20.25 -21.27 -13.14
CA ALA A 224 20.44 -21.82 -14.48
C ALA A 224 20.90 -20.74 -15.49
N GLU A 225 20.45 -19.51 -15.30
CA GLU A 225 20.84 -18.35 -16.11
C GLU A 225 22.16 -17.68 -15.64
N GLY A 226 22.83 -18.22 -14.62
CA GLY A 226 24.08 -17.66 -14.10
C GLY A 226 23.92 -16.33 -13.36
N ARG A 227 22.70 -15.98 -12.93
CA ARG A 227 22.39 -14.73 -12.23
C ARG A 227 22.43 -14.84 -10.71
N LEU A 228 22.38 -16.05 -10.15
CA LEU A 228 22.48 -16.23 -8.69
C LEU A 228 23.90 -15.89 -8.21
N ILE A 229 24.03 -14.85 -7.39
CA ILE A 229 25.31 -14.37 -6.84
C ILE A 229 25.63 -15.14 -5.56
N HIS A 230 24.68 -15.22 -4.64
CA HIS A 230 24.89 -15.83 -3.33
C HIS A 230 23.61 -16.48 -2.79
N ALA A 231 23.75 -17.56 -2.04
CA ALA A 231 22.65 -18.21 -1.34
C ALA A 231 23.16 -18.99 -0.13
N LEU A 232 22.46 -18.89 1.01
CA LEU A 232 22.80 -19.66 2.20
C LEU A 232 22.32 -21.13 2.12
N ASN A 233 22.75 -21.91 3.10
CA ASN A 233 22.19 -23.24 3.36
C ASN A 233 20.84 -23.14 4.08
N THR A 234 20.03 -24.20 3.95
CA THR A 234 18.74 -24.33 4.65
C THR A 234 18.68 -25.64 5.42
N PRO A 235 17.86 -25.71 6.49
CA PRO A 235 17.52 -26.97 7.12
C PRO A 235 16.88 -27.96 6.13
N GLU A 236 17.15 -29.26 6.28
CA GLU A 236 16.65 -30.32 5.38
C GLU A 236 15.13 -30.56 5.48
N THR A 237 14.52 -30.17 6.61
CA THR A 237 13.09 -30.42 6.89
C THR A 237 12.34 -29.12 7.13
N GLY A 238 11.13 -29.01 6.57
CA GLY A 238 10.28 -27.83 6.63
C GLY A 238 10.25 -27.08 5.30
N THR A 239 9.58 -25.93 5.26
CA THR A 239 9.44 -25.08 4.08
C THR A 239 10.43 -23.92 4.13
N PHE A 240 11.73 -24.22 4.14
CA PHE A 240 12.77 -23.20 4.19
C PHE A 240 13.23 -22.79 2.80
N ILE A 241 13.45 -21.50 2.59
CA ILE A 241 14.09 -20.96 1.39
C ILE A 241 15.37 -20.26 1.81
N ALA A 242 16.46 -20.53 1.09
CA ALA A 242 17.74 -19.87 1.31
C ALA A 242 17.60 -18.36 1.04
N PRO A 243 17.99 -17.49 1.98
CA PRO A 243 18.20 -16.09 1.65
C PRO A 243 19.18 -16.00 0.47
N SER A 244 18.73 -15.36 -0.61
CA SER A 244 19.39 -15.41 -1.92
C SER A 244 19.59 -14.02 -2.50
N LEU A 245 20.74 -13.79 -3.12
CA LEU A 245 21.10 -12.58 -3.86
C LEU A 245 21.18 -12.88 -5.36
N ILE A 246 20.37 -12.21 -6.16
CA ILE A 246 20.23 -12.45 -7.60
C ILE A 246 20.57 -11.18 -8.38
N ARG A 247 21.41 -11.30 -9.41
CA ARG A 247 21.70 -10.21 -10.34
C ARG A 247 20.52 -9.95 -11.28
N VAL A 248 20.20 -8.68 -11.49
CA VAL A 248 19.27 -8.18 -12.52
C VAL A 248 19.86 -6.93 -13.17
N THR A 249 19.37 -6.55 -14.34
CA THR A 249 19.75 -5.29 -15.01
C THR A 249 19.04 -4.09 -14.39
N GLY A 250 17.87 -4.33 -13.80
CA GLY A 250 17.07 -3.34 -13.09
C GLY A 250 15.73 -3.95 -12.67
N ILE A 251 14.91 -3.15 -12.00
CA ILE A 251 13.58 -3.55 -11.53
C ILE A 251 12.63 -3.96 -12.66
N ALA A 252 12.88 -3.49 -13.89
CA ALA A 252 12.08 -3.87 -15.07
C ALA A 252 12.17 -5.37 -15.41
N ASP A 253 13.24 -6.07 -15.00
CA ASP A 253 13.34 -7.53 -15.15
C ASP A 253 12.37 -8.29 -14.22
N MET A 254 11.84 -7.60 -13.20
CA MET A 254 10.99 -8.18 -12.17
C MET A 254 9.52 -8.00 -12.54
N THR A 255 9.01 -8.91 -13.37
CA THR A 255 7.61 -8.85 -13.85
C THR A 255 6.55 -9.10 -12.78
N ARG A 256 6.94 -9.66 -11.62
CA ARG A 256 6.05 -9.93 -10.48
C ARG A 256 6.81 -9.89 -9.16
N GLU A 257 6.07 -9.71 -8.07
CA GLU A 257 6.63 -9.83 -6.72
C GLU A 257 7.01 -11.30 -6.42
N ILE A 258 8.22 -11.48 -5.86
CA ILE A 258 8.68 -12.74 -5.27
C ILE A 258 8.61 -12.58 -3.74
N PHE A 259 7.56 -13.17 -3.14
CA PHE A 259 7.23 -13.00 -1.73
C PHE A 259 8.06 -13.93 -0.81
N GLY A 260 9.38 -13.78 -0.84
CA GLY A 260 10.33 -14.64 -0.13
C GLY A 260 11.65 -13.93 0.17
N PRO A 261 12.64 -14.63 0.75
CA PRO A 261 13.92 -14.05 1.15
C PRO A 261 14.86 -13.94 -0.08
N VAL A 262 14.40 -13.25 -1.12
CA VAL A 262 15.13 -13.08 -2.39
C VAL A 262 15.35 -11.61 -2.65
N LEU A 263 16.62 -11.20 -2.59
CA LEU A 263 17.06 -9.86 -2.92
C LEU A 263 17.60 -9.84 -4.34
N HIS A 264 17.13 -8.91 -5.17
CA HIS A 264 17.69 -8.65 -6.49
C HIS A 264 18.63 -7.44 -6.40
N ILE A 265 19.77 -7.48 -7.09
CA ILE A 265 20.73 -6.38 -7.14
C ILE A 265 20.97 -5.94 -8.59
N ALA A 266 20.89 -4.63 -8.79
CA ALA A 266 21.22 -3.91 -10.01
C ALA A 266 22.25 -2.81 -9.70
N THR A 267 22.98 -2.39 -10.71
CA THR A 267 23.91 -1.26 -10.62
C THR A 267 23.44 -0.09 -11.48
N PHE A 268 23.82 1.12 -11.10
CA PHE A 268 23.56 2.32 -11.90
C PHE A 268 24.75 3.28 -11.85
N LYS A 269 24.97 4.04 -12.92
CA LYS A 269 25.98 5.11 -12.93
C LYS A 269 25.46 6.34 -12.21
N SER A 270 26.35 7.17 -11.67
CA SER A 270 25.99 8.41 -10.97
C SER A 270 25.06 9.34 -11.77
N GLY A 271 25.20 9.38 -13.11
CA GLY A 271 24.34 10.15 -14.01
C GLY A 271 23.02 9.47 -14.43
N GLU A 272 22.73 8.26 -13.94
CA GLU A 272 21.55 7.47 -14.32
C GLU A 272 20.46 7.44 -13.23
N LEU A 273 20.61 8.23 -12.16
CA LEU A 273 19.66 8.27 -11.04
C LEU A 273 18.21 8.51 -11.51
N ASP A 274 18.00 9.42 -12.47
CA ASP A 274 16.67 9.70 -13.02
C ASP A 274 16.05 8.49 -13.70
N GLN A 275 16.85 7.74 -14.46
CA GLN A 275 16.39 6.52 -15.13
C GLN A 275 15.99 5.44 -14.10
N VAL A 276 16.72 5.36 -12.98
CA VAL A 276 16.37 4.44 -11.87
C VAL A 276 15.05 4.85 -11.22
N ILE A 277 14.86 6.15 -10.92
CA ILE A 277 13.62 6.67 -10.35
C ILE A 277 12.43 6.39 -11.28
N GLU A 278 12.60 6.67 -12.57
CA GLU A 278 11.58 6.40 -13.60
C GLU A 278 11.27 4.90 -13.70
N ALA A 279 12.29 4.04 -13.72
CA ALA A 279 12.09 2.60 -13.77
C ALA A 279 11.29 2.07 -12.57
N ILE A 280 11.57 2.58 -11.36
CA ILE A 280 10.83 2.22 -10.14
C ILE A 280 9.37 2.69 -10.23
N ASN A 281 9.15 3.95 -10.58
CA ASN A 281 7.81 4.54 -10.73
C ASN A 281 6.98 3.81 -11.81
N ASN A 282 7.62 3.35 -12.89
CA ASN A 282 6.98 2.66 -14.01
C ASN A 282 6.59 1.21 -13.73
N THR A 283 6.99 0.64 -12.58
CA THR A 283 6.49 -0.68 -12.15
C THR A 283 4.98 -0.68 -11.88
N GLY A 284 4.40 0.51 -11.67
CA GLY A 284 3.02 0.69 -11.25
C GLY A 284 2.77 0.40 -9.77
N TYR A 285 3.74 -0.15 -9.04
CA TYR A 285 3.71 -0.28 -7.59
C TYR A 285 4.25 0.97 -6.91
N GLY A 286 3.90 1.15 -5.64
CA GLY A 286 4.27 2.36 -4.89
C GLY A 286 4.14 2.19 -3.39
N LEU A 287 4.68 1.11 -2.80
CA LEU A 287 4.53 0.81 -1.38
C LEU A 287 5.66 1.37 -0.52
N THR A 288 6.83 0.72 -0.50
CA THR A 288 8.01 1.21 0.25
C THR A 288 9.20 1.49 -0.65
N PHE A 289 10.04 2.44 -0.22
CA PHE A 289 11.29 2.79 -0.86
C PHE A 289 12.36 3.17 0.17
N GLY A 290 13.59 2.68 -0.04
CA GLY A 290 14.76 3.05 0.75
C GLY A 290 15.74 3.94 -0.01
N LEU A 291 16.38 4.88 0.68
CA LEU A 291 17.51 5.65 0.14
C LEU A 291 18.63 5.73 1.16
N MET A 292 19.82 5.28 0.79
CA MET A 292 21.04 5.45 1.57
C MET A 292 21.92 6.50 0.87
N THR A 293 22.04 7.68 1.46
CA THR A 293 22.85 8.81 0.96
C THR A 293 23.15 9.80 2.08
N ARG A 294 24.30 10.48 2.00
CA ARG A 294 24.65 11.59 2.90
C ARG A 294 24.40 12.97 2.29
N ILE A 295 23.83 13.04 1.09
CA ILE A 295 23.59 14.29 0.38
C ILE A 295 22.14 14.74 0.55
N ASP A 296 21.91 15.80 1.33
CA ASP A 296 20.57 16.33 1.63
C ASP A 296 19.80 16.74 0.36
N ASP A 297 20.47 17.42 -0.58
CA ASP A 297 19.87 17.79 -1.86
C ASP A 297 19.37 16.56 -2.65
N ARG A 298 20.05 15.41 -2.49
CA ARG A 298 19.66 14.15 -3.13
C ARG A 298 18.47 13.52 -2.42
N VAL A 299 18.41 13.60 -1.10
CA VAL A 299 17.21 13.18 -0.34
C VAL A 299 16.00 13.95 -0.82
N GLN A 300 16.10 15.28 -0.90
CA GLN A 300 15.00 16.12 -1.41
C GLN A 300 14.66 15.74 -2.86
N TYR A 301 15.67 15.69 -3.74
CA TYR A 301 15.49 15.39 -5.16
C TYR A 301 14.73 14.08 -5.42
N VAL A 302 15.13 13.01 -4.72
CA VAL A 302 14.52 11.67 -4.86
C VAL A 302 13.12 11.66 -4.24
N THR A 303 12.94 12.21 -3.04
CA THR A 303 11.65 12.17 -2.34
C THR A 303 10.55 12.99 -3.04
N GLU A 304 10.91 14.04 -3.78
CA GLU A 304 9.97 14.82 -4.60
C GLU A 304 9.52 14.09 -5.88
N ARG A 305 10.33 13.16 -6.42
CA ARG A 305 10.08 12.47 -7.69
C ARG A 305 9.57 11.05 -7.53
N MET A 306 9.82 10.42 -6.37
CA MET A 306 9.40 9.07 -6.09
C MET A 306 7.87 9.00 -5.88
N ARG A 307 7.24 8.01 -6.53
CA ARG A 307 5.80 7.75 -6.48
C ARG A 307 5.49 6.55 -5.58
N VAL A 308 5.77 6.73 -4.29
CA VAL A 308 5.63 5.68 -3.27
C VAL A 308 5.03 6.22 -1.99
N GLY A 309 4.27 5.36 -1.30
CA GLY A 309 3.57 5.74 -0.09
C GLY A 309 4.49 5.92 1.13
N ASN A 310 5.54 5.11 1.29
CA ASN A 310 6.43 5.15 2.45
C ASN A 310 7.91 5.16 2.03
N MET A 311 8.61 6.24 2.34
CA MET A 311 10.04 6.43 2.04
C MET A 311 10.87 6.42 3.32
N TYR A 312 12.02 5.76 3.27
CA TYR A 312 12.91 5.56 4.40
C TYR A 312 14.33 5.96 4.02
N ILE A 313 14.88 6.94 4.73
CA ILE A 313 16.18 7.54 4.43
C ILE A 313 17.18 7.15 5.51
N ASN A 314 18.30 6.56 5.08
CA ASN A 314 19.41 6.10 5.92
C ASN A 314 19.04 5.09 7.01
N ARG A 315 18.09 4.19 6.71
CA ARG A 315 17.57 3.17 7.63
C ARG A 315 16.93 2.01 6.84
N ASN A 316 16.53 0.96 7.56
CA ASN A 316 15.69 -0.09 6.96
C ASN A 316 14.31 0.45 6.53
N GLN A 317 13.66 -0.24 5.59
CA GLN A 317 12.36 0.16 5.04
C GLN A 317 11.17 -0.69 5.50
N ILE A 318 11.29 -1.31 6.68
CA ILE A 318 10.27 -2.19 7.24
C ILE A 318 9.84 -1.74 8.64
N GLY A 319 8.77 -2.34 9.16
CA GLY A 319 8.37 -2.11 10.55
C GLY A 319 7.77 -0.73 10.81
N ALA A 320 6.98 -0.22 9.86
CA ALA A 320 6.22 1.00 10.03
C ALA A 320 5.39 0.98 11.33
N VAL A 321 5.45 2.07 12.08
CA VAL A 321 4.81 2.22 13.39
C VAL A 321 3.53 3.03 13.25
N VAL A 322 2.43 2.47 13.74
CA VAL A 322 1.09 3.10 13.75
C VAL A 322 1.16 4.51 14.34
N GLY A 323 0.56 5.50 13.65
CA GLY A 323 0.53 6.90 14.07
C GLY A 323 1.84 7.68 13.88
N SER A 324 2.94 7.01 13.52
CA SER A 324 4.26 7.61 13.29
C SER A 324 4.69 7.51 11.83
N GLN A 325 4.54 6.32 11.26
CA GLN A 325 4.67 6.05 9.82
C GLN A 325 3.39 5.39 9.31
N PRO A 326 2.29 6.14 9.12
CA PRO A 326 1.09 5.65 8.46
C PRO A 326 1.47 4.84 7.20
N PHE A 327 0.90 3.64 7.09
CA PHE A 327 1.39 2.64 6.14
C PHE A 327 0.35 2.38 5.05
N GLY A 328 0.82 2.40 3.81
CA GLY A 328 0.01 2.10 2.63
C GLY A 328 0.63 2.69 1.37
N GLY A 329 0.30 2.12 0.22
CA GLY A 329 0.92 2.49 -1.06
C GLY A 329 0.03 3.30 -1.98
N GLU A 330 0.55 3.57 -3.17
CA GLU A 330 -0.19 4.12 -4.31
C GLU A 330 -0.15 3.17 -5.52
N GLY A 331 -0.98 3.44 -6.53
CA GLY A 331 -1.05 2.61 -7.74
C GLY A 331 -1.50 1.17 -7.48
N LEU A 332 -0.72 0.19 -7.94
CA LEU A 332 -0.97 -1.25 -7.75
C LEU A 332 -0.76 -1.73 -6.31
N SER A 333 -0.19 -0.88 -5.44
CA SER A 333 0.09 -1.21 -4.04
C SER A 333 -1.05 -0.91 -3.09
N GLY A 334 -2.06 -0.16 -3.51
CA GLY A 334 -3.29 -0.05 -2.74
C GLY A 334 -4.18 1.11 -3.13
N THR A 335 -5.40 1.09 -2.58
CA THR A 335 -6.37 2.17 -2.75
C THR A 335 -6.13 3.33 -1.80
N GLY A 336 -5.51 3.06 -0.64
CA GLY A 336 -5.60 3.91 0.54
C GLY A 336 -7.02 3.95 1.12
N PRO A 337 -7.25 4.74 2.19
CA PRO A 337 -6.26 5.55 2.91
C PRO A 337 -5.24 4.70 3.70
N LYS A 338 -4.16 5.30 4.20
CA LYS A 338 -3.12 4.58 4.94
C LYS A 338 -3.62 4.02 6.27
N ALA A 339 -3.33 2.75 6.53
CA ALA A 339 -3.53 2.14 7.83
C ALA A 339 -2.67 2.84 8.90
N GLY A 340 -3.25 3.06 10.07
CA GLY A 340 -2.59 3.76 11.18
C GLY A 340 -2.35 5.24 10.91
N GLY A 341 -3.03 5.79 9.91
CA GLY A 341 -3.00 7.20 9.54
C GLY A 341 -4.29 7.94 9.90
N PRO A 342 -4.26 9.28 9.80
CA PRO A 342 -5.37 10.14 10.22
C PRO A 342 -6.63 10.02 9.35
N HIS A 343 -6.50 9.51 8.13
CA HIS A 343 -7.60 9.42 7.17
C HIS A 343 -8.30 8.06 7.13
N TYR A 344 -7.74 7.03 7.80
CA TYR A 344 -8.22 5.65 7.68
C TYR A 344 -9.68 5.46 8.11
N LEU A 345 -10.04 5.96 9.30
CA LEU A 345 -11.36 5.73 9.91
C LEU A 345 -12.51 6.37 9.12
N ARG A 346 -12.25 7.47 8.38
CA ARG A 346 -13.28 8.13 7.57
C ARG A 346 -13.86 7.20 6.50
N ARG A 347 -13.04 6.28 5.96
CA ARG A 347 -13.50 5.35 4.91
C ARG A 347 -14.44 4.26 5.43
N PHE A 348 -14.58 4.12 6.74
CA PHE A 348 -15.54 3.22 7.40
C PHE A 348 -16.84 3.93 7.82
N THR A 349 -17.03 5.18 7.39
CA THR A 349 -18.21 6.01 7.70
C THR A 349 -19.00 6.34 6.43
N THR A 350 -20.28 6.67 6.56
CA THR A 350 -21.13 7.12 5.45
C THR A 350 -21.18 8.63 5.39
N SER A 351 -21.01 9.17 4.18
CA SER A 351 -21.26 10.58 3.88
C SER A 351 -22.23 10.67 2.70
N PRO A 352 -23.55 10.72 2.93
CA PRO A 352 -24.53 10.75 1.86
C PRO A 352 -24.34 11.95 0.92
N ALA A 353 -24.52 11.74 -0.39
CA ALA A 353 -24.51 12.83 -1.34
C ALA A 353 -25.75 13.74 -1.15
N PRO A 354 -25.63 15.05 -1.38
CA PRO A 354 -26.80 15.92 -1.53
C PRO A 354 -27.48 15.57 -2.86
N VAL A 355 -28.54 14.76 -2.82
CA VAL A 355 -29.24 14.31 -4.03
C VAL A 355 -30.16 15.41 -4.55
N ALA A 356 -29.92 15.87 -5.77
CA ALA A 356 -30.92 16.43 -6.70
C ALA A 356 -30.22 16.80 -8.04
N GLY A 357 -30.63 16.17 -9.14
CA GLY A 357 -30.16 16.55 -10.48
C GLY A 357 -30.99 15.88 -11.57
N ARG A 358 -31.11 16.54 -12.73
CA ARG A 358 -31.71 15.94 -13.94
C ARG A 358 -30.62 15.28 -14.78
N ALA A 359 -30.95 14.19 -15.46
CA ALA A 359 -30.06 13.55 -16.41
C ALA A 359 -29.58 14.53 -17.49
N TRP A 360 -28.38 14.30 -18.00
CA TRP A 360 -27.82 15.06 -19.12
C TRP A 360 -28.71 14.91 -20.37
N PRO A 361 -28.98 16.00 -21.11
CA PRO A 361 -29.75 15.93 -22.35
C PRO A 361 -28.91 15.39 -23.52
N ASP A 362 -27.60 15.64 -23.51
CA ASP A 362 -26.67 15.35 -24.60
C ASP A 362 -25.44 14.58 -24.08
N GLU A 363 -24.71 13.90 -24.97
CA GLU A 363 -23.44 13.24 -24.66
C GLU A 363 -22.25 14.20 -24.75
N MET A 364 -21.23 13.98 -23.93
CA MET A 364 -19.96 14.72 -24.02
C MET A 364 -19.09 14.13 -25.14
N PRO A 365 -18.50 14.95 -26.03
CA PRO A 365 -17.54 14.48 -27.02
C PRO A 365 -16.32 13.83 -26.35
N LEU A 366 -16.04 12.55 -26.66
CA LEU A 366 -14.97 11.80 -25.99
C LEU A 366 -13.56 12.35 -26.26
N THR A 367 -13.34 12.95 -27.43
CA THR A 367 -12.07 13.62 -27.77
C THR A 367 -11.81 14.85 -26.89
N GLU A 368 -12.87 15.52 -26.44
CA GLU A 368 -12.78 16.64 -25.51
C GLU A 368 -12.47 16.13 -24.09
N LEU A 369 -13.09 15.01 -23.68
CA LEU A 369 -12.92 14.44 -22.33
C LEU A 369 -11.46 14.12 -22.00
N GLN A 370 -10.76 13.39 -22.87
CA GLN A 370 -9.35 13.04 -22.63
C GLN A 370 -8.47 14.29 -22.53
N THR A 371 -8.67 15.26 -23.41
CA THR A 371 -7.93 16.53 -23.43
C THR A 371 -8.14 17.33 -22.14
N VAL A 372 -9.38 17.38 -21.64
CA VAL A 372 -9.71 18.09 -20.38
C VAL A 372 -9.07 17.40 -19.18
N VAL A 373 -9.03 16.06 -19.16
CA VAL A 373 -8.36 15.29 -18.09
C VAL A 373 -6.85 15.59 -18.08
N GLU A 374 -6.19 15.52 -19.23
CA GLU A 374 -4.75 15.81 -19.36
C GLU A 374 -4.42 17.25 -18.96
N THR A 375 -5.26 18.20 -19.37
CA THR A 375 -5.11 19.62 -18.98
C THR A 375 -5.26 19.81 -17.47
N ALA A 376 -6.25 19.15 -16.85
CA ALA A 376 -6.47 19.25 -15.40
C ALA A 376 -5.27 18.70 -14.60
N ASN A 377 -4.69 17.57 -15.03
CA ASN A 377 -3.54 16.96 -14.37
C ASN A 377 -2.22 17.70 -14.60
N SER A 378 -2.14 18.56 -15.62
CA SER A 378 -0.93 19.36 -15.92
C SER A 378 -0.88 20.66 -15.13
N SER A 379 -1.88 20.96 -14.30
CA SER A 379 -1.92 22.19 -13.51
C SER A 379 -0.95 22.12 -12.35
N ASP A 380 -0.21 23.21 -12.12
CA ASP A 380 0.68 23.29 -10.95
C ASP A 380 -0.13 23.28 -9.66
N HIS A 381 0.28 22.41 -8.75
CA HIS A 381 -0.25 22.35 -7.39
C HIS A 381 0.72 23.02 -6.42
N PRO A 382 0.22 23.75 -5.42
CA PRO A 382 1.08 24.29 -4.38
C PRO A 382 1.84 23.15 -3.69
N PRO A 383 3.08 23.39 -3.24
CA PRO A 383 3.85 22.38 -2.53
C PRO A 383 3.08 21.93 -1.28
N PRO A 384 3.01 20.62 -1.02
CA PRO A 384 2.20 20.10 0.08
C PRO A 384 2.78 20.54 1.42
N GLN A 385 1.91 20.86 2.36
CA GLN A 385 2.32 21.07 3.74
C GLN A 385 2.55 19.71 4.42
N ALA A 386 3.72 19.55 5.03
CA ALA A 386 4.04 18.33 5.78
C ALA A 386 3.44 18.38 7.20
N LEU A 387 2.67 17.36 7.55
CA LEU A 387 2.31 17.04 8.92
C LEU A 387 3.50 16.32 9.57
N VAL A 388 4.06 16.91 10.62
CA VAL A 388 5.08 16.26 11.45
C VAL A 388 4.38 15.27 12.37
N LEU A 389 4.80 14.01 12.29
CA LEU A 389 4.25 12.92 13.10
C LEU A 389 5.19 12.61 14.28
N PRO A 390 4.64 12.13 15.41
CA PRO A 390 5.46 11.72 16.55
C PRO A 390 6.43 10.60 16.14
N GLY A 391 7.60 10.55 16.75
CA GLY A 391 8.60 9.52 16.52
C GLY A 391 9.62 9.48 17.66
N PRO A 392 10.47 8.45 17.72
CA PRO A 392 11.58 8.44 18.66
C PRO A 392 12.56 9.56 18.37
N THR A 393 13.31 9.99 19.38
CA THR A 393 14.43 10.91 19.21
C THR A 393 15.44 10.33 18.22
N GLY A 394 15.90 11.16 17.27
CA GLY A 394 16.80 10.70 16.21
C GLY A 394 16.08 10.31 14.91
N GLU A 395 14.77 10.53 14.85
CA GLU A 395 13.96 10.21 13.69
C GLU A 395 13.07 11.41 13.32
N SER A 396 12.99 11.73 12.03
CA SER A 396 12.02 12.68 11.50
C SER A 396 10.95 11.92 10.73
N ASN A 397 9.68 12.11 11.09
CA ASN A 397 8.52 11.53 10.42
C ASN A 397 7.63 12.63 9.86
N ARG A 398 7.49 12.64 8.53
CA ARG A 398 6.71 13.66 7.83
C ARG A 398 5.70 12.99 6.90
N LEU A 399 4.44 13.39 7.02
CA LEU A 399 3.36 12.96 6.14
C LEU A 399 2.94 14.14 5.29
N THR A 400 2.98 13.99 3.96
CA THR A 400 2.46 14.97 3.01
C THR A 400 1.25 14.39 2.30
N ALA A 401 0.33 15.27 1.91
CA ALA A 401 -0.81 14.91 1.08
C ALA A 401 -0.61 15.52 -0.31
N GLN A 402 -0.60 14.68 -1.33
CA GLN A 402 -0.39 15.05 -2.73
C GLN A 402 -1.70 14.85 -3.51
N PRO A 403 -2.12 15.77 -4.39
CA PRO A 403 -3.29 15.52 -5.23
C PRO A 403 -3.12 14.23 -6.04
N ARG A 404 -4.19 13.43 -6.10
CA ARG A 404 -4.28 12.33 -7.08
C ARG A 404 -4.57 12.91 -8.45
N GLU A 405 -4.45 12.06 -9.47
CA GLU A 405 -5.01 12.34 -10.80
C GLU A 405 -6.50 12.73 -10.70
N ALA A 406 -6.99 13.40 -11.73
CA ALA A 406 -8.35 13.95 -11.75
C ALA A 406 -9.44 12.94 -11.35
N VAL A 407 -10.39 13.41 -10.53
CA VAL A 407 -11.65 12.71 -10.27
C VAL A 407 -12.70 13.22 -11.25
N LEU A 408 -13.29 12.31 -12.02
CA LEU A 408 -14.31 12.63 -13.00
C LEU A 408 -15.68 12.82 -12.32
N CYS A 409 -16.24 14.02 -12.43
CA CYS A 409 -17.53 14.42 -11.87
C CYS A 409 -18.63 14.21 -12.93
N LEU A 410 -19.33 13.07 -12.83
CA LEU A 410 -20.26 12.57 -13.85
C LEU A 410 -21.66 13.20 -13.80
N GLY A 411 -22.01 13.89 -12.71
CA GLY A 411 -23.37 14.42 -12.47
C GLY A 411 -24.28 13.45 -11.70
N PRO A 412 -25.60 13.45 -11.95
CA PRO A 412 -26.27 13.81 -13.21
C PRO A 412 -26.52 15.32 -13.41
N GLY A 413 -26.20 15.81 -14.60
CA GLY A 413 -26.43 17.20 -15.00
C GLY A 413 -25.35 18.18 -14.50
N ALA A 414 -25.35 19.39 -15.08
CA ALA A 414 -24.31 20.38 -14.86
C ALA A 414 -24.24 20.92 -13.43
N GLU A 415 -25.39 21.03 -12.75
CA GLU A 415 -25.47 21.48 -11.37
C GLU A 415 -24.79 20.49 -10.43
N VAL A 416 -25.12 19.20 -10.54
CA VAL A 416 -24.52 18.13 -9.73
C VAL A 416 -23.04 17.98 -10.05
N ALA A 417 -22.65 17.97 -11.34
CA ALA A 417 -21.24 17.90 -11.72
C ALA A 417 -20.42 19.09 -11.15
N THR A 418 -21.04 20.27 -11.04
CA THR A 418 -20.41 21.43 -10.40
C THR A 418 -20.28 21.26 -8.89
N ALA A 419 -21.32 20.76 -8.20
CA ALA A 419 -21.27 20.48 -6.77
C ALA A 419 -20.24 19.39 -6.42
N GLN A 420 -20.16 18.35 -7.26
CA GLN A 420 -19.16 17.29 -7.21
C GLN A 420 -17.74 17.87 -7.33
N ALA A 421 -17.49 18.68 -8.35
CA ALA A 421 -16.17 19.29 -8.54
C ALA A 421 -15.78 20.19 -7.35
N LYS A 422 -16.74 20.96 -6.82
CA LYS A 422 -16.52 21.76 -5.61
C LYS A 422 -16.07 20.87 -4.44
N ALA A 423 -16.77 19.78 -4.17
CA ALA A 423 -16.44 18.85 -3.08
C ALA A 423 -15.04 18.23 -3.22
N ILE A 424 -14.60 17.96 -4.45
CA ILE A 424 -13.24 17.47 -4.73
C ILE A 424 -12.19 18.58 -4.50
N THR A 425 -12.43 19.78 -5.03
CA THR A 425 -11.48 20.91 -4.92
C THR A 425 -11.33 21.44 -3.50
N GLU A 426 -12.38 21.39 -2.68
CA GLU A 426 -12.33 21.80 -1.26
C GLU A 426 -11.43 20.88 -0.42
N LEU A 427 -11.24 19.64 -0.86
CA LEU A 427 -10.32 18.68 -0.27
C LEU A 427 -8.89 18.79 -0.85
N GLY A 428 -8.64 19.74 -1.76
CA GLY A 428 -7.35 19.89 -2.45
C GLY A 428 -7.14 18.93 -3.62
N GLY A 429 -8.20 18.25 -4.08
CA GLY A 429 -8.16 17.33 -5.21
C GLY A 429 -8.30 18.01 -6.57
N VAL A 430 -8.02 17.25 -7.63
CA VAL A 430 -8.21 17.66 -9.03
C VAL A 430 -9.56 17.17 -9.52
N ALA A 431 -10.41 18.07 -10.02
CA ALA A 431 -11.75 17.74 -10.50
C ALA A 431 -11.88 17.98 -12.01
N VAL A 432 -12.48 17.03 -12.72
CA VAL A 432 -12.90 17.19 -14.12
C VAL A 432 -14.41 17.08 -14.19
N ARG A 433 -15.08 18.12 -14.69
CA ARG A 433 -16.54 18.13 -14.83
C ARG A 433 -16.94 17.57 -16.18
N ALA A 434 -17.88 16.62 -16.18
CA ALA A 434 -18.57 16.26 -17.41
C ALA A 434 -19.43 17.44 -17.91
N THR A 435 -19.48 17.63 -19.22
CA THR A 435 -20.34 18.62 -19.91
C THR A 435 -21.56 17.99 -20.57
N GLY A 436 -21.67 16.66 -20.49
CA GLY A 436 -22.75 15.83 -21.02
C GLY A 436 -22.66 14.42 -20.43
N HIS A 437 -23.55 13.52 -20.85
CA HIS A 437 -23.50 12.11 -20.49
C HIS A 437 -22.21 11.47 -21.00
N ILE A 438 -21.54 10.72 -20.14
CA ILE A 438 -20.37 9.91 -20.49
C ILE A 438 -20.79 8.45 -20.40
N PRO A 439 -20.79 7.68 -21.51
CA PRO A 439 -21.10 6.26 -21.48
C PRO A 439 -20.17 5.50 -20.52
N PRO A 440 -20.67 4.57 -19.68
CA PRO A 440 -19.84 3.85 -18.71
C PRO A 440 -18.60 3.17 -19.30
N GLN A 441 -18.71 2.62 -20.51
CA GLN A 441 -17.63 1.90 -21.20
C GLN A 441 -16.40 2.77 -21.43
N VAL A 442 -16.55 4.09 -21.51
CA VAL A 442 -15.43 5.04 -21.63
C VAL A 442 -14.52 4.94 -20.41
N LEU A 443 -15.08 4.65 -19.23
CA LEU A 443 -14.28 4.48 -18.01
C LEU A 443 -13.41 3.22 -18.04
N GLN A 444 -13.56 2.30 -19.00
CA GLN A 444 -12.65 1.16 -19.11
C GLN A 444 -11.27 1.55 -19.66
N SER A 445 -11.21 2.61 -20.48
CA SER A 445 -10.00 2.99 -21.23
C SER A 445 -9.50 4.42 -20.96
N LEU A 446 -10.33 5.30 -20.40
CA LEU A 446 -9.93 6.67 -20.05
C LEU A 446 -8.69 6.67 -19.14
N THR A 447 -7.66 7.44 -19.45
CA THR A 447 -6.42 7.51 -18.66
C THR A 447 -6.36 8.80 -17.85
N GLY A 448 -5.47 8.90 -16.86
CA GLY A 448 -5.28 10.10 -16.07
C GLY A 448 -6.43 10.40 -15.09
N ILE A 449 -7.16 9.38 -14.65
CA ILE A 449 -8.20 9.53 -13.63
C ILE A 449 -7.89 8.68 -12.41
N SER A 450 -8.19 9.20 -11.22
CA SER A 450 -8.06 8.46 -9.96
C SER A 450 -9.37 7.87 -9.46
N GLY A 451 -10.49 8.18 -10.11
CA GLY A 451 -11.83 7.71 -9.74
C GLY A 451 -12.92 8.47 -10.47
N ALA A 452 -14.18 8.11 -10.20
CA ALA A 452 -15.34 8.83 -10.70
C ALA A 452 -16.36 9.09 -9.59
N LEU A 453 -17.03 10.24 -9.65
CA LEU A 453 -18.03 10.70 -8.68
C LEU A 453 -19.39 10.79 -9.40
N PHE A 454 -20.39 10.08 -8.89
CA PHE A 454 -21.74 10.04 -9.49
C PHE A 454 -22.82 10.03 -8.40
N TRP A 455 -23.69 11.04 -8.41
CA TRP A 455 -24.75 11.24 -7.41
C TRP A 455 -26.13 11.08 -8.04
N GLY A 456 -26.37 9.92 -8.66
CA GLY A 456 -27.63 9.58 -9.32
C GLY A 456 -28.17 8.22 -8.89
N ASP A 457 -29.08 7.67 -9.70
CA ASP A 457 -29.75 6.41 -9.41
C ASP A 457 -28.80 5.20 -9.45
N GLU A 458 -29.21 4.12 -8.77
CA GLU A 458 -28.39 2.93 -8.59
C GLU A 458 -28.04 2.22 -9.90
N ALA A 459 -28.96 2.15 -10.87
CA ALA A 459 -28.72 1.43 -12.11
C ALA A 459 -27.59 2.05 -12.97
N PRO A 460 -27.59 3.37 -13.26
CA PRO A 460 -26.42 4.02 -13.88
C PRO A 460 -25.15 3.93 -13.03
N ALA A 461 -25.26 4.09 -11.70
CA ALA A 461 -24.10 3.96 -10.80
C ALA A 461 -23.47 2.57 -10.90
N ARG A 462 -24.28 1.51 -10.94
CA ARG A 462 -23.80 0.13 -11.10
C ARG A 462 -23.07 -0.05 -12.42
N ALA A 463 -23.59 0.51 -13.52
CA ALA A 463 -22.92 0.45 -14.81
C ALA A 463 -21.53 1.12 -14.77
N TYR A 464 -21.39 2.28 -14.11
CA TYR A 464 -20.09 2.92 -13.91
C TYR A 464 -19.15 2.09 -13.02
N ALA A 465 -19.65 1.50 -11.93
CA ALA A 465 -18.86 0.65 -11.04
C ALA A 465 -18.33 -0.60 -11.78
N THR A 466 -19.18 -1.24 -12.58
CA THR A 466 -18.80 -2.39 -13.42
C THR A 466 -17.73 -1.99 -14.42
N ALA A 467 -17.91 -0.91 -15.17
CA ALA A 467 -16.94 -0.46 -16.15
C ALA A 467 -15.58 -0.10 -15.51
N LEU A 468 -15.59 0.55 -14.35
CA LEU A 468 -14.35 0.80 -13.59
C LEU A 468 -13.69 -0.52 -13.17
N SER A 469 -14.46 -1.52 -12.72
CA SER A 469 -13.94 -2.82 -12.27
C SER A 469 -13.25 -3.64 -13.36
N GLU A 470 -13.57 -3.39 -14.62
CA GLU A 470 -12.99 -4.06 -15.80
C GLU A 470 -11.68 -3.43 -16.28
N ARG A 471 -11.26 -2.31 -15.69
CA ARG A 471 -10.00 -1.63 -16.02
C ARG A 471 -8.78 -2.46 -15.61
N HIS A 472 -7.75 -2.39 -16.44
CA HIS A 472 -6.39 -2.77 -16.05
C HIS A 472 -5.71 -1.64 -15.25
N GLY A 473 -4.72 -2.00 -14.43
CA GLY A 473 -3.97 -1.05 -13.61
C GLY A 473 -4.54 -0.89 -12.19
N PRO A 474 -4.35 0.27 -11.54
CA PRO A 474 -4.81 0.52 -10.17
C PRO A 474 -6.33 0.39 -9.99
N ILE A 475 -6.75 0.08 -8.75
CA ILE A 475 -8.16 0.05 -8.37
C ILE A 475 -8.68 1.49 -8.22
N LEU A 476 -9.60 1.88 -9.10
CA LEU A 476 -10.26 3.18 -9.06
C LEU A 476 -11.67 3.07 -8.45
N PRO A 477 -12.05 3.91 -7.48
CA PRO A 477 -13.37 3.88 -6.87
C PRO A 477 -14.42 4.58 -7.74
N LEU A 478 -15.65 4.07 -7.66
CA LEU A 478 -16.85 4.89 -7.89
C LEU A 478 -17.27 5.48 -6.54
N ILE A 479 -17.45 6.79 -6.50
CA ILE A 479 -17.86 7.52 -5.30
C ILE A 479 -19.31 7.95 -5.50
N THR A 480 -20.21 7.46 -4.65
CA THR A 480 -21.66 7.78 -4.72
C THR A 480 -22.13 8.65 -3.55
N GLY A 481 -21.22 9.03 -2.66
CA GLY A 481 -21.43 9.96 -1.55
C GLY A 481 -20.56 11.19 -1.68
N LEU A 482 -20.46 11.98 -0.60
CA LEU A 482 -19.44 13.02 -0.49
C LEU A 482 -18.04 12.36 -0.46
N PRO A 483 -17.07 12.88 -1.22
CA PRO A 483 -15.69 12.39 -1.18
C PRO A 483 -15.02 12.69 0.16
N ASP A 484 -13.89 12.04 0.40
CA ASP A 484 -13.01 12.25 1.55
C ASP A 484 -11.57 12.46 1.06
N ALA A 485 -10.67 12.89 1.95
CA ALA A 485 -9.28 13.17 1.58
C ALA A 485 -8.59 11.96 0.92
N GLY A 486 -8.88 10.73 1.36
CA GLY A 486 -8.28 9.53 0.78
C GLY A 486 -8.83 9.17 -0.61
N HIS A 487 -9.93 9.77 -1.06
CA HIS A 487 -10.40 9.64 -2.43
C HIS A 487 -9.61 10.52 -3.40
N VAL A 488 -9.09 11.65 -2.94
CA VAL A 488 -8.58 12.71 -3.82
C VAL A 488 -7.11 13.04 -3.59
N LEU A 489 -6.53 12.61 -2.47
CA LEU A 489 -5.12 12.80 -2.11
C LEU A 489 -4.41 11.45 -1.96
N TYR A 490 -3.16 11.38 -2.40
CA TYR A 490 -2.18 10.41 -1.97
C TYR A 490 -1.58 10.87 -0.65
N GLU A 491 -1.40 9.95 0.29
CA GLU A 491 -0.61 10.18 1.48
C GLU A 491 0.81 9.67 1.20
N ARG A 492 1.84 10.51 1.37
CA ARG A 492 3.24 10.08 1.25
C ARG A 492 3.98 10.37 2.54
N HIS A 493 4.65 9.35 3.06
CA HIS A 493 5.40 9.42 4.30
C HIS A 493 6.90 9.38 4.01
N VAL A 494 7.66 10.24 4.68
CA VAL A 494 9.12 10.23 4.69
C VAL A 494 9.62 10.06 6.13
N CYS A 495 10.36 8.98 6.36
CA CYS A 495 11.08 8.69 7.59
C CYS A 495 12.58 8.93 7.37
N VAL A 496 13.20 9.81 8.14
CA VAL A 496 14.65 10.07 8.06
C VAL A 496 15.29 9.69 9.38
N ASP A 497 16.32 8.84 9.34
CA ASP A 497 17.25 8.69 10.46
C ASP A 497 18.16 9.93 10.52
N THR A 498 17.91 10.79 11.50
CA THR A 498 18.68 12.03 11.71
C THR A 498 19.97 11.78 12.49
N THR A 499 20.23 10.53 12.88
CA THR A 499 21.44 10.09 13.60
C THR A 499 22.43 9.33 12.72
N ALA A 500 22.12 9.13 11.44
CA ALA A 500 22.95 8.38 10.49
C ALA A 500 24.40 8.90 10.39
N ALA A 501 24.62 10.19 10.71
CA ALA A 501 25.96 10.80 10.78
C ALA A 501 26.78 10.39 12.04
N GLY A 502 26.22 9.58 12.94
CA GLY A 502 26.88 9.09 14.17
C GLY A 502 26.51 9.83 15.45
N GLY A 503 25.47 10.67 15.45
CA GLY A 503 25.04 11.43 16.63
C GLY A 503 23.74 12.19 16.42
N ASN A 504 23.12 12.66 17.51
CA ASN A 504 21.85 13.40 17.46
C ASN A 504 22.05 14.89 17.77
N ALA A 505 21.94 15.73 16.74
CA ALA A 505 22.15 17.17 16.88
C ALA A 505 21.14 17.84 17.82
N ALA A 506 19.86 17.39 17.84
CA ALA A 506 18.84 17.97 18.71
C ALA A 506 19.15 17.73 20.20
N LEU A 507 19.66 16.55 20.54
CA LEU A 507 20.10 16.22 21.90
C LEU A 507 21.33 17.01 22.33
N LEU A 508 22.27 17.28 21.42
CA LEU A 508 23.43 18.13 21.69
C LEU A 508 23.03 19.60 21.97
N GLY A 509 21.93 20.06 21.36
CA GLY A 509 21.37 21.40 21.57
C GLY A 509 20.52 21.57 22.83
N GLY A 510 20.28 20.52 23.62
CA GLY A 510 19.46 20.58 24.84
C GLY A 510 17.96 20.78 24.59
N LEU A 511 17.49 20.60 23.35
CA LEU A 511 16.07 20.65 23.01
C LEU A 511 15.46 19.26 23.27
N SER A 512 14.87 19.08 24.46
CA SER A 512 14.07 17.91 24.84
C SER A 512 12.61 18.05 24.46
#